data_AF-A0A5J4PQP8-F1
#
_entry.id   AF-A0A5J4PQP8-F1
#
_cell.length_a   1.000
_cell.length_b   1.000
_cell.length_c   1.000
_cell.angle_alpha   90.00
_cell.angle_beta   90.00
_cell.angle_gamma   90.00
#
_symmetry.space_group_name_H-M   'P 1'
#
loop_
_entity.id
_entity.type
_entity.pdbx_description
1 polymer ?
#
loop_
_entity_poly.entity_id
_entity_poly.type
_entity_poly.pdbx_seq_one_letter_code
_entity_poly.pdbx_strand_id
1 'polypeptide(L)'
;HFIKLMGRSASHIALECALQTQPNICIISEEVETKDMSLDDIVTYIAKIVADRAAKGNNFGTVLIPEGLIEFIPAMKRLIAELNDFLAVNANEFSNVEKSKQREYIISKLSKKNATIYASLPEGVARQLTLDRDPHGNVQVSLIETEKLLSEMIANKLAQWKKEGKYNGKFSAQHHFFGYDANVGLGLQGAFQSNVRSRTPH
;
A
#
# COMPACT_ATOMS: atom_id res chain seq x y z
N HIS A 1 8.32 -5.08 10.96
CA HIS A 1 7.53 -3.85 11.03
C HIS A 1 7.27 -3.35 9.63
N PHE A 2 6.00 -3.16 9.27
CA PHE A 2 5.56 -2.52 8.04
C PHE A 2 5.07 -1.12 8.41
N ILE A 3 5.72 -0.09 7.88
CA ILE A 3 5.54 1.29 8.29
C ILE A 3 5.05 2.07 7.09
N LYS A 4 3.75 2.37 7.06
CA LYS A 4 3.15 3.28 6.08
C LYS A 4 3.47 4.71 6.48
N LEU A 5 4.02 5.48 5.54
CA LEU A 5 4.36 6.89 5.72
C LEU A 5 3.43 7.74 4.86
N MET A 6 2.93 8.83 5.43
CA MET A 6 2.12 9.79 4.68
C MET A 6 2.91 10.35 3.51
N GLY A 7 2.25 10.47 2.36
CA GLY A 7 2.88 10.85 1.11
C GLY A 7 2.09 10.29 -0.06
N ARG A 8 1.17 11.10 -0.58
CA ARG A 8 0.25 10.68 -1.63
C ARG A 8 0.93 10.60 -3.00
N SER A 9 1.49 11.72 -3.44
CA SER A 9 1.89 11.88 -4.85
C SER A 9 3.36 11.58 -5.12
N ALA A 10 4.16 11.34 -4.10
CA ALA A 10 5.60 11.10 -4.24
C ALA A 10 6.20 10.43 -3.01
N SER A 11 7.35 9.76 -3.18
CA SER A 11 8.03 9.02 -2.13
C SER A 11 9.06 9.84 -1.35
N HIS A 12 9.07 11.17 -1.45
CA HIS A 12 10.08 12.03 -0.81
C HIS A 12 10.22 11.78 0.70
N ILE A 13 9.11 11.65 1.43
CA ILE A 13 9.12 11.37 2.88
C ILE A 13 9.70 9.98 3.14
N ALA A 14 9.30 8.97 2.38
CA ALA A 14 9.81 7.62 2.52
C ALA A 14 11.32 7.53 2.25
N LEU A 15 11.80 8.23 1.22
CA LEU A 15 13.21 8.31 0.86
C LEU A 15 14.03 9.02 1.96
N GLU A 16 13.57 10.16 2.44
CA GLU A 16 14.23 10.91 3.52
C GLU A 16 14.31 10.07 4.80
N CYS A 17 13.20 9.44 5.22
CA CYS A 17 13.19 8.52 6.34
C CYS A 17 14.15 7.35 6.13
N ALA A 18 14.26 6.82 4.90
CA ALA A 18 15.18 5.73 4.60
C ALA A 18 16.64 6.14 4.77
N LEU A 19 17.01 7.35 4.31
CA LEU A 19 18.36 7.89 4.46
C LEU A 19 18.72 8.10 5.94
N GLN A 20 17.78 8.57 6.76
CA GLN A 20 18.03 8.81 8.18
C GLN A 20 18.04 7.53 9.03
N THR A 21 17.20 6.54 8.71
CA THR A 21 16.95 5.38 9.59
C THR A 21 17.52 4.06 9.10
N GLN A 22 18.00 4.00 7.85
CA GLN A 22 18.60 2.82 7.22
C GLN A 22 17.73 1.55 7.39
N PRO A 23 16.46 1.56 6.94
CA PRO A 23 15.56 0.42 7.06
C PRO A 23 16.06 -0.74 6.22
N ASN A 24 15.56 -1.96 6.47
CA ASN A 24 15.93 -3.09 5.62
C ASN A 24 15.37 -2.98 4.21
N ILE A 25 14.20 -2.35 4.07
CA ILE A 25 13.54 -2.11 2.79
C ILE A 25 12.87 -0.72 2.84
N CYS A 26 13.03 0.05 1.78
CA CYS A 26 12.23 1.22 1.48
C CYS A 26 11.71 1.08 0.05
N ILE A 27 10.40 1.24 -0.14
CA ILE A 27 9.79 1.22 -1.47
C ILE A 27 9.73 2.65 -2.01
N ILE A 28 10.13 2.83 -3.27
CA ILE A 28 10.00 4.09 -4.00
C ILE A 28 8.95 3.89 -5.09
N SER A 29 7.81 4.56 -4.95
CA SER A 29 6.65 4.39 -5.84
C SER A 29 6.97 4.76 -7.29
N GLU A 30 7.80 5.77 -7.50
CA GLU A 30 8.25 6.23 -8.81
C GLU A 30 9.12 5.16 -9.51
N GLU A 31 9.92 4.42 -8.75
CA GLU A 31 10.69 3.28 -9.26
C GLU A 31 9.77 2.12 -9.65
N VAL A 32 8.75 1.84 -8.82
CA VAL A 32 7.71 0.83 -9.09
C VAL A 32 6.98 1.13 -10.41
N GLU A 33 6.57 2.38 -10.65
CA GLU A 33 5.92 2.77 -11.90
C GLU A 33 6.88 2.71 -13.08
N THR A 34 8.11 3.22 -12.93
CA THR A 34 9.13 3.22 -14.00
C THR A 34 9.51 1.81 -14.46
N LYS A 35 9.54 0.86 -13.53
CA LYS A 35 9.88 -0.55 -13.81
C LYS A 35 8.66 -1.41 -14.18
N ASP A 36 7.46 -0.82 -14.29
CA ASP A 36 6.18 -1.53 -14.51
C ASP A 36 6.00 -2.72 -13.55
N MET A 37 6.36 -2.53 -12.29
CA MET A 37 6.32 -3.60 -11.30
C MET A 37 4.87 -3.95 -10.96
N SER A 38 4.56 -5.25 -10.94
CA SER A 38 3.29 -5.74 -10.42
C SER A 38 3.28 -5.79 -8.89
N LEU A 39 2.07 -5.93 -8.32
CA LEU A 39 1.93 -6.17 -6.89
C LEU A 39 2.65 -7.45 -6.44
N ASP A 40 2.64 -8.49 -7.29
CA ASP A 40 3.37 -9.74 -7.00
C ASP A 40 4.89 -9.56 -7.05
N ASP A 41 5.41 -8.69 -7.92
CA ASP A 41 6.84 -8.40 -7.97
C ASP A 41 7.31 -7.73 -6.67
N ILE A 42 6.54 -6.77 -6.16
CA ILE A 42 6.83 -6.09 -4.88
C ILE A 42 6.78 -7.11 -3.73
N VAL A 43 5.73 -7.94 -3.69
CA VAL A 43 5.58 -9.00 -2.67
C VAL A 43 6.75 -9.99 -2.73
N THR A 44 7.13 -10.43 -3.93
CA THR A 44 8.24 -11.36 -4.14
C THR A 44 9.57 -10.75 -3.73
N TYR A 45 9.82 -9.50 -4.09
CA TYR A 45 11.01 -8.76 -3.72
C TYR A 45 11.18 -8.70 -2.20
N ILE A 46 10.12 -8.31 -1.47
CA ILE A 46 10.16 -8.24 0.00
C ILE A 46 10.30 -9.64 0.61
N ALA A 47 9.52 -10.62 0.13
CA ALA A 47 9.56 -12.00 0.63
C ALA A 47 10.97 -12.60 0.47
N LYS A 48 11.65 -12.33 -0.65
CA LYS A 48 13.03 -12.77 -0.90
C LYS A 48 13.99 -12.21 0.14
N ILE A 49 13.94 -10.90 0.39
CA ILE A 49 14.78 -10.26 1.42
C ILE A 49 14.48 -10.85 2.81
N VAL A 50 13.22 -11.10 3.15
CA VAL A 50 12.84 -11.75 4.42
C VAL A 50 13.43 -13.16 4.52
N ALA A 51 13.35 -13.95 3.45
CA ALA A 51 13.90 -15.30 3.42
C ALA A 51 15.43 -15.30 3.53
N ASP A 52 16.11 -14.44 2.78
CA ASP A 52 17.57 -14.29 2.80
C ASP A 52 18.07 -13.85 4.18
N ARG A 53 17.33 -12.97 4.87
CA ARG A 53 17.63 -12.57 6.24
C ARG A 53 17.38 -13.71 7.24
N ALA A 54 16.28 -14.43 7.10
CA ALA A 54 15.97 -15.58 7.96
C ALA A 54 17.00 -16.71 7.83
N ALA A 55 17.53 -16.96 6.63
CA ALA A 55 18.63 -17.90 6.40
C ALA A 55 19.91 -17.54 7.18
N LYS A 56 20.10 -16.26 7.50
CA LYS A 56 21.19 -15.73 8.35
C LYS A 56 20.80 -15.63 9.84
N GLY A 57 19.68 -16.22 10.25
CA GLY A 57 19.14 -16.14 11.61
C GLY A 57 18.37 -14.86 11.95
N ASN A 58 18.28 -13.89 11.03
CA ASN A 58 17.65 -12.60 11.27
C ASN A 58 16.15 -12.63 10.94
N ASN A 59 15.31 -13.00 11.91
CA ASN A 59 13.85 -13.05 11.78
C ASN A 59 13.16 -11.72 12.15
N PHE A 60 13.80 -10.60 11.83
CA PHE A 60 13.30 -9.26 12.11
C PHE A 60 13.65 -8.31 10.98
N GLY A 61 12.89 -7.22 10.88
CA GLY A 61 13.23 -6.12 9.97
C GLY A 61 12.14 -5.06 9.85
N THR A 62 12.47 -4.01 9.12
CA THR A 62 11.62 -2.83 8.87
C THR A 62 11.42 -2.61 7.37
N VAL A 63 10.20 -2.25 6.99
CA VAL A 63 9.80 -1.90 5.62
C VAL A 63 9.12 -0.55 5.66
N LEU A 64 9.66 0.43 4.93
CA LEU A 64 9.00 1.73 4.71
C LEU A 64 8.18 1.68 3.43
N ILE A 65 6.91 2.10 3.53
CA ILE A 65 5.93 2.03 2.45
C ILE A 65 5.33 3.43 2.26
N PRO A 66 5.48 4.06 1.08
CA PRO A 66 4.73 5.25 0.74
C PRO A 66 3.23 4.94 0.71
N GLU A 67 2.41 5.76 1.36
CA GLU A 67 0.95 5.60 1.38
C GLU A 67 0.35 5.50 -0.02
N GLY A 68 0.81 6.34 -0.96
CA GLY A 68 0.33 6.36 -2.34
C GLY A 68 0.78 5.21 -3.23
N LEU A 69 1.58 4.24 -2.75
CA LEU A 69 2.18 3.17 -3.57
C LEU A 69 1.19 2.49 -4.52
N ILE A 70 -0.05 2.28 -4.10
CA ILE A 70 -1.09 1.60 -4.90
C ILE A 70 -1.43 2.37 -6.19
N GLU A 71 -1.35 3.70 -6.21
CA GLU A 71 -1.60 4.52 -7.41
C GLU A 71 -0.46 4.41 -8.45
N PHE A 72 0.71 3.92 -8.04
CA PHE A 72 1.90 3.76 -8.91
C PHE A 72 2.03 2.35 -9.50
N ILE A 73 1.21 1.39 -9.07
CA ILE A 73 1.16 0.05 -9.66
C ILE A 73 0.21 0.10 -10.87
N PRO A 74 0.68 -0.09 -12.12
CA PRO A 74 -0.14 0.20 -13.31
C PRO A 74 -1.42 -0.62 -13.41
N ALA A 75 -1.37 -1.89 -12.97
CA ALA A 75 -2.54 -2.76 -12.86
C ALA A 75 -3.58 -2.22 -11.86
N MET A 76 -3.14 -1.70 -10.72
CA MET A 76 -4.02 -1.13 -9.70
C MET A 76 -4.62 0.20 -10.15
N LYS A 77 -3.83 1.04 -10.82
CA LYS A 77 -4.30 2.31 -11.40
C LYS A 77 -5.46 2.10 -12.36
N ARG A 78 -5.36 1.09 -13.24
CA ARG A 78 -6.44 0.71 -14.17
C ARG A 78 -7.66 0.16 -13.43
N LEU A 79 -7.46 -0.67 -12.40
CA LEU A 79 -8.55 -1.20 -11.58
C LEU A 79 -9.29 -0.07 -10.85
N ILE A 80 -8.57 0.86 -10.23
CA ILE A 80 -9.16 2.00 -9.51
C ILE A 80 -9.94 2.90 -10.46
N ALA A 81 -9.40 3.18 -11.64
CA ALA A 81 -10.11 3.97 -12.65
C ALA A 81 -11.44 3.29 -13.07
N GLU A 82 -11.41 2.00 -13.40
CA GLU A 82 -12.64 1.28 -13.77
C GLU A 82 -13.65 1.22 -12.61
N LEU A 83 -13.18 1.04 -11.37
CA LEU A 83 -14.03 1.07 -10.18
C LEU A 83 -14.67 2.45 -9.97
N ASN A 84 -13.93 3.54 -10.18
CA ASN A 84 -14.46 4.90 -10.09
C ASN A 84 -15.56 5.12 -11.12
N ASP A 85 -15.31 4.77 -12.39
CA ASP A 85 -16.29 4.92 -13.46
C ASP A 85 -17.55 4.08 -13.19
N PHE A 86 -17.37 2.82 -12.77
CA PHE A 86 -18.47 1.93 -12.44
C PHE A 86 -19.32 2.47 -11.29
N LEU A 87 -18.69 2.92 -10.20
CA LEU A 87 -19.40 3.34 -8.99
C LEU A 87 -19.99 4.74 -9.12
N ALA A 88 -19.42 5.63 -9.93
CA ALA A 88 -20.02 6.92 -10.25
C ALA A 88 -21.42 6.78 -10.89
N VAL A 89 -21.63 5.72 -11.68
CA VAL A 89 -22.90 5.45 -12.36
C VAL A 89 -23.83 4.55 -11.54
N ASN A 90 -23.28 3.56 -10.83
CA ASN A 90 -24.06 2.47 -10.23
C ASN A 90 -24.11 2.49 -8.69
N ALA A 91 -23.74 3.61 -8.04
CA ALA A 91 -23.68 3.72 -6.58
C ALA A 91 -24.95 3.24 -5.87
N ASN A 92 -26.13 3.65 -6.36
CA ASN A 92 -27.42 3.28 -5.77
C ASN A 92 -27.74 1.78 -5.93
N GLU A 93 -27.41 1.19 -7.07
CA GLU A 93 -27.60 -0.26 -7.28
C GLU A 93 -26.65 -1.02 -6.35
N PHE A 94 -25.39 -0.61 -6.30
CA PHE A 94 -24.36 -1.25 -5.48
C PHE A 94 -24.68 -1.17 -3.97
N SER A 95 -25.21 -0.04 -3.48
CA SER A 95 -25.59 0.10 -2.07
C SER A 95 -26.73 -0.84 -1.64
N ASN A 96 -27.55 -1.28 -2.60
CA ASN A 96 -28.65 -2.21 -2.36
C ASN A 96 -28.22 -3.68 -2.43
N VAL A 97 -27.00 -3.96 -2.91
CA VAL A 97 -26.44 -5.31 -2.92
C VAL A 97 -26.06 -5.72 -1.49
N GLU A 98 -26.49 -6.91 -1.10
CA GLU A 98 -26.14 -7.52 0.19
C GLU A 98 -24.61 -7.54 0.40
N LYS A 99 -24.14 -7.10 1.58
CA LYS A 99 -22.69 -6.96 1.87
C LYS A 99 -21.86 -8.22 1.55
N SER A 100 -22.43 -9.39 1.80
CA SER A 100 -21.81 -10.70 1.50
C SER A 100 -21.61 -10.94 -0.01
N LYS A 101 -22.44 -10.35 -0.86
CA LYS A 101 -22.45 -10.52 -2.32
C LYS A 101 -21.80 -9.36 -3.08
N GLN A 102 -21.50 -8.26 -2.40
CA GLN A 102 -20.89 -7.07 -3.02
C GLN A 102 -19.59 -7.40 -3.77
N ARG A 103 -18.76 -8.27 -3.21
CA ARG A 103 -17.49 -8.68 -3.85
C ARG A 103 -17.74 -9.40 -5.17
N GLU A 104 -18.60 -10.41 -5.18
CA GLU A 104 -18.94 -11.18 -6.38
C GLU A 104 -19.63 -10.30 -7.44
N TYR A 105 -20.50 -9.41 -6.99
CA TYR A 105 -21.16 -8.43 -7.84
C TYR A 105 -20.15 -7.55 -8.58
N ILE A 106 -19.17 -6.97 -7.86
CA ILE A 106 -18.11 -6.15 -8.48
C ILE A 106 -17.29 -6.98 -9.48
N ILE A 107 -16.88 -8.19 -9.10
CA ILE A 107 -16.13 -9.10 -9.99
C ILE A 107 -16.91 -9.36 -11.29
N SER A 108 -18.24 -9.49 -11.22
CA SER A 108 -19.09 -9.74 -12.40
C SER A 108 -19.24 -8.53 -13.33
N LYS A 109 -18.97 -7.31 -12.85
CA LYS A 109 -19.15 -6.06 -13.58
C LYS A 109 -17.85 -5.50 -14.15
N LEU A 110 -16.71 -5.87 -13.57
CA LEU A 110 -15.40 -5.46 -14.05
C LEU A 110 -15.00 -6.19 -15.34
N SER A 111 -14.13 -5.55 -16.12
CA SER A 111 -13.40 -6.17 -17.22
C SER A 111 -12.66 -7.42 -16.74
N LYS A 112 -12.54 -8.44 -17.59
CA LYS A 112 -11.93 -9.73 -17.21
C LYS A 112 -10.57 -9.57 -16.52
N LYS A 113 -9.73 -8.64 -17.00
CA LYS A 113 -8.40 -8.37 -16.43
C LYS A 113 -8.50 -7.79 -15.02
N ASN A 114 -9.32 -6.76 -14.82
CA ASN A 114 -9.47 -6.11 -13.52
C ASN A 114 -10.27 -6.96 -12.53
N ALA A 115 -11.21 -7.78 -13.00
CA ALA A 115 -11.91 -8.78 -12.21
C ALA A 115 -10.94 -9.80 -11.60
N THR A 116 -9.97 -10.30 -12.38
CA THR A 116 -8.93 -11.21 -11.87
C THR A 116 -8.06 -10.54 -10.81
N ILE A 117 -7.63 -9.29 -11.05
CA ILE A 117 -6.82 -8.53 -10.08
C ILE A 117 -7.62 -8.34 -8.79
N TYR A 118 -8.85 -7.82 -8.88
CA TYR A 118 -9.72 -7.58 -7.72
C TYR A 118 -10.02 -8.85 -6.94
N ALA A 119 -10.25 -9.98 -7.62
CA ALA A 119 -10.47 -11.28 -6.99
C ALA A 119 -9.24 -11.78 -6.22
N SER A 120 -8.02 -11.45 -6.67
CA SER A 120 -6.77 -11.85 -6.02
C SER A 120 -6.43 -11.05 -4.75
N LEU A 121 -7.08 -9.89 -4.53
CA LEU A 121 -6.82 -9.06 -3.36
C LEU A 121 -7.40 -9.68 -2.09
N PRO A 122 -6.78 -9.44 -0.91
CA PRO A 122 -7.41 -9.68 0.38
C PRO A 122 -8.77 -8.99 0.49
N GLU A 123 -9.71 -9.62 1.19
CA GLU A 123 -11.10 -9.15 1.28
C GLU A 123 -11.22 -7.73 1.83
N GLY A 124 -10.46 -7.41 2.88
CA GLY A 124 -10.47 -6.08 3.49
C GLY A 124 -10.05 -4.99 2.49
N VAL A 125 -9.04 -5.26 1.67
CA VAL A 125 -8.50 -4.30 0.71
C VAL A 125 -9.44 -4.12 -0.48
N ALA A 126 -9.98 -5.21 -1.02
CA ALA A 126 -11.00 -5.18 -2.06
C ALA A 126 -12.21 -4.33 -1.61
N ARG A 127 -12.62 -4.49 -0.34
CA ARG A 127 -13.69 -3.71 0.26
C ARG A 127 -13.35 -2.22 0.41
N GLN A 128 -12.14 -1.87 0.82
CA GLN A 128 -11.70 -0.47 0.89
C GLN A 128 -11.75 0.22 -0.48
N LEU A 129 -11.34 -0.49 -1.55
CA LEU A 129 -11.40 0.02 -2.93
C LEU A 129 -12.81 0.29 -3.45
N THR A 130 -13.85 -0.27 -2.82
CA THR A 130 -15.24 -0.13 -3.28
C THR A 130 -16.08 0.78 -2.38
N LEU A 131 -15.83 0.79 -1.07
CA LEU A 131 -16.66 1.52 -0.11
C LEU A 131 -16.13 2.90 0.29
N ASP A 132 -14.81 3.09 0.34
CA ASP A 132 -14.23 4.30 0.91
C ASP A 132 -14.10 5.38 -0.16
N ARG A 133 -15.00 6.37 -0.11
CA ARG A 133 -15.13 7.41 -1.13
C ARG A 133 -14.92 8.80 -0.56
N ASP A 134 -14.20 9.63 -1.31
CA ASP A 134 -14.05 11.05 -1.01
C ASP A 134 -15.35 11.83 -1.36
N PRO A 135 -15.48 13.11 -0.97
CA PRO A 135 -16.64 13.93 -1.30
C PRO A 135 -16.91 14.11 -2.81
N HIS A 136 -15.94 13.76 -3.66
CA HIS A 136 -16.04 13.80 -5.12
C HIS A 136 -16.39 12.43 -5.74
N GLY A 137 -16.55 11.39 -4.92
CA GLY A 137 -16.91 10.03 -5.36
C GLY A 137 -15.72 9.15 -5.77
N ASN A 138 -14.48 9.61 -5.61
CA ASN A 138 -13.29 8.82 -5.95
C ASN A 138 -12.91 7.86 -4.82
N VAL A 139 -12.22 6.77 -5.15
CA VAL A 139 -11.59 5.89 -4.13
C VAL A 139 -10.66 6.72 -3.24
N GLN A 140 -10.86 6.62 -1.93
CA GLN A 140 -10.00 7.26 -0.95
C GLN A 140 -8.75 6.42 -0.70
N VAL A 141 -7.74 6.58 -1.57
CA VAL A 141 -6.50 5.78 -1.55
C VAL A 141 -5.74 5.89 -0.21
N SER A 142 -5.81 7.03 0.47
CA SER A 142 -5.17 7.23 1.78
C SER A 142 -5.66 6.23 2.85
N LEU A 143 -6.93 5.83 2.76
CA LEU A 143 -7.52 4.87 3.70
C LEU A 143 -7.15 3.42 3.40
N ILE A 144 -6.56 3.15 2.23
CA ILE A 144 -6.11 1.81 1.90
C ILE A 144 -4.96 1.43 2.83
N GLU A 145 -5.12 0.31 3.52
CA GLU A 145 -4.13 -0.24 4.45
C GLU A 145 -3.07 -1.03 3.66
N THR A 146 -2.32 -0.33 2.80
CA THR A 146 -1.30 -0.89 1.90
C THR A 146 -0.26 -1.72 2.65
N GLU A 147 0.10 -1.33 3.87
CA GLU A 147 1.00 -2.07 4.74
C GLU A 147 0.42 -3.42 5.18
N LYS A 148 -0.89 -3.50 5.42
CA LYS A 148 -1.56 -4.75 5.75
C LYS A 148 -1.68 -5.63 4.51
N LEU A 149 -2.12 -5.07 3.37
CA LEU A 149 -2.15 -5.74 2.07
C LEU A 149 -0.84 -6.48 1.78
N LEU A 150 0.27 -5.73 1.79
CA LEU A 150 1.58 -6.29 1.47
C LEU A 150 1.96 -7.37 2.47
N SER A 151 1.79 -7.12 3.77
CA SER A 151 2.18 -8.08 4.80
C SER A 151 1.40 -9.41 4.71
N GLU A 152 0.11 -9.37 4.35
CA GLU A 152 -0.74 -10.55 4.21
C GLU A 152 -0.32 -11.36 2.97
N MET A 153 -0.10 -10.67 1.85
CA MET A 153 0.40 -11.32 0.62
C MET A 153 1.79 -11.93 0.81
N ILE A 154 2.67 -11.24 1.53
CA ILE A 154 4.01 -11.75 1.90
C ILE A 154 3.88 -12.95 2.83
N ALA A 155 2.99 -12.92 3.82
CA ALA A 155 2.76 -14.06 4.71
C ALA A 155 2.32 -15.30 3.92
N ASN A 156 1.39 -15.13 2.98
CA ASN A 156 0.92 -16.21 2.09
C ASN A 156 2.06 -16.75 1.22
N LYS A 157 2.87 -15.87 0.62
CA LYS A 157 4.03 -16.27 -0.20
C LYS A 157 5.10 -16.99 0.62
N LEU A 158 5.43 -16.50 1.82
CA LEU A 158 6.38 -17.16 2.72
C LEU A 158 5.85 -18.50 3.23
N ALA A 159 4.54 -18.64 3.47
CA ALA A 159 3.92 -19.91 3.83
C ALA A 159 4.02 -20.93 2.69
N GLN A 160 3.84 -20.51 1.44
CA GLN A 160 4.10 -21.33 0.27
C GLN A 160 5.58 -21.73 0.20
N TRP A 161 6.51 -20.77 0.30
CA TRP A 161 7.95 -21.04 0.24
C TRP A 161 8.44 -21.94 1.38
N LYS A 162 7.78 -21.90 2.54
CA LYS A 162 8.06 -22.83 3.65
C LYS A 162 7.74 -24.28 3.26
N LYS A 163 6.65 -24.53 2.55
CA LYS A 163 6.30 -25.85 2.00
C LYS A 163 7.31 -26.30 0.94
N GLU A 164 7.85 -25.36 0.17
CA GLU A 164 8.87 -25.60 -0.86
C GLU A 164 10.30 -25.70 -0.30
N GLY A 165 10.50 -25.55 1.02
CA GLY A 165 11.83 -25.57 1.65
C GLY A 165 12.68 -24.31 1.40
N LYS A 166 12.12 -23.27 0.78
CA LYS A 166 12.78 -21.99 0.48
C LYS A 166 12.75 -20.98 1.64
N TYR A 167 11.96 -21.26 2.68
CA TYR A 167 11.87 -20.40 3.87
C TYR A 167 11.75 -21.23 5.15
N ASN A 168 12.64 -21.01 6.11
CA ASN A 168 12.66 -21.73 7.40
C ASN A 168 12.38 -20.82 8.61
N GLY A 169 12.10 -19.54 8.38
CA GLY A 169 11.92 -18.55 9.43
C GLY A 169 10.55 -18.55 10.09
N LYS A 170 10.40 -17.59 11.01
CA LYS A 170 9.10 -17.16 11.58
C LYS A 170 8.78 -15.77 11.07
N PHE A 171 7.56 -15.58 10.58
CA PHE A 171 7.08 -14.29 10.10
C PHE A 171 5.92 -13.82 10.98
N SER A 172 6.07 -12.63 11.55
CA SER A 172 5.02 -11.93 12.29
C SER A 172 5.07 -10.46 11.92
N ALA A 173 3.96 -9.95 11.37
CA ALA A 173 3.87 -8.57 10.91
C ALA A 173 3.31 -7.68 12.02
N GLN A 174 3.93 -6.50 12.17
CA GLN A 174 3.39 -5.40 12.95
C GLN A 174 3.26 -4.20 12.03
N HIS A 175 2.10 -3.56 12.05
CA HIS A 175 1.74 -2.48 11.14
C HIS A 175 1.75 -1.15 11.88
N HIS A 176 2.27 -0.13 11.22
CA HIS A 176 2.36 1.24 11.73
C HIS A 176 1.94 2.20 10.62
N PHE A 177 1.21 3.25 10.96
CA PHE A 177 0.94 4.35 10.05
C PHE A 177 1.36 5.66 10.73
N PHE A 178 2.33 6.35 10.13
CA PHE A 178 2.77 7.66 10.60
C PHE A 178 2.33 8.72 9.60
N GLY A 179 1.23 9.40 9.92
CA GLY A 179 0.65 10.47 9.10
C GLY A 179 0.17 11.65 9.91
N TYR A 180 -1.02 11.58 10.49
CA TYR A 180 -1.65 12.72 11.15
C TYR A 180 -0.86 13.26 12.36
N ASP A 181 -0.22 12.38 13.13
CA ASP A 181 0.59 12.80 14.30
C ASP A 181 1.92 13.48 13.90
N ALA A 182 2.41 13.28 12.68
CA ALA A 182 3.65 13.88 12.20
C ALA A 182 3.47 15.37 11.82
N ASN A 183 2.25 15.78 11.45
CA ASN A 183 1.95 17.16 11.05
C ASN A 183 1.89 18.16 12.23
N VAL A 184 1.83 17.65 13.46
CA VAL A 184 1.80 18.45 14.70
C VAL A 184 3.10 18.36 15.51
N GLY A 185 4.14 17.71 14.97
CA GLY A 185 5.44 17.54 15.63
C GLY A 185 6.24 18.85 15.75
N LEU A 186 6.28 19.42 16.95
CA LEU A 186 7.09 20.60 17.33
C LEU A 186 8.59 20.29 17.56
N GLY A 187 9.19 19.35 16.82
CA GLY A 187 10.59 18.91 17.04
C GLY A 187 11.51 19.22 15.87
N LEU A 188 12.56 20.02 16.11
CA LEU A 188 13.72 20.39 15.24
C LEU A 188 13.45 20.93 13.83
N GLN A 189 12.44 20.44 13.09
CA GLN A 189 11.92 21.03 11.85
C GLN A 189 11.33 22.43 12.06
N GLY A 190 10.93 22.75 13.30
CA GLY A 190 10.42 24.06 13.66
C GLY A 190 11.37 25.20 13.30
N ALA A 191 12.69 25.05 13.46
CA ALA A 191 13.64 26.15 13.24
C ALA A 191 13.90 26.45 11.75
N PHE A 192 14.08 25.41 10.92
CA PHE A 192 14.29 25.61 9.48
C PHE A 192 12.99 26.03 8.78
N GLN A 193 11.87 25.36 9.05
CA GLN A 193 10.60 25.73 8.43
C GLN A 193 10.08 27.09 8.91
N SER A 194 10.29 27.46 10.18
CA SER A 194 9.99 28.83 10.66
C SER A 194 10.86 29.87 9.98
N ASN A 195 12.15 29.61 9.80
CA ASN A 195 13.06 30.52 9.10
C ASN A 195 12.73 30.67 7.61
N VAL A 196 12.21 29.62 6.95
CA VAL A 196 11.75 29.72 5.57
C VAL A 196 10.43 30.50 5.50
N ARG A 197 9.47 30.22 6.38
CA ARG A 197 8.18 30.94 6.45
C ARG A 197 8.33 32.41 6.84
N SER A 198 9.33 32.76 7.66
CA SER A 198 9.60 34.14 8.06
C SER A 198 10.34 34.97 7.01
N ARG A 199 10.82 34.35 5.92
CA ARG A 199 11.62 35.00 4.87
C ARG A 199 10.90 35.20 3.53
N THR A 200 9.65 34.76 3.39
CA THR A 200 8.81 35.11 2.23
C THR A 200 8.25 36.53 2.40
N PRO A 201 8.61 37.49 1.53
CA PRO A 201 7.99 38.82 1.55
C PRO A 201 6.52 38.72 1.11
N HIS A 202 5.67 39.54 1.74
CA HIS A 202 4.30 39.79 1.28
C HIS A 202 4.26 40.45 -0.10
#